data_AF-A0A6V7WZM6-F1
#
_entry.id   AF-A0A6V7WZM6-F1
#
_cell.length_a   1.000
_cell.length_b   1.000
_cell.length_c   1.000
_cell.angle_alpha   90.00
_cell.angle_beta   90.00
_cell.angle_gamma   90.00
#
_symmetry.space_group_name_H-M   'P 1'
#
loop_
_entity.id
_entity.type
_entity.pdbx_description
1 polymer ?
#
loop_
_entity_poly.entity_id
_entity_poly.type
_entity_poly.pdbx_seq_one_letter_code
_entity_poly.pdbx_strand_id
1 'polypeptide(L)'
;MGNVDSLPSNQFNVAESGAETDGMPDQAKRLIGRLKEYYTTEQLKEKWIMLFITVGTEEFCAKCDPPNIGALRHSIQTLRRSLPKLFVVLVGPIHVARSSELTLNLLKPRCPCLSKITDSQLANLQQIWRKALTQLEAEFYEKNNKYPTFSLLALSKLKIGIDNRQPLEQLFLSEFPLLNRQGNCF
;
A
#
# COMPACT_ATOMS: atom_id res chain seq x y z
N MET A 1 -12.62 2.27 -9.37
CA MET A 1 -12.89 1.56 -8.10
C MET A 1 -14.33 1.88 -7.69
N GLY A 2 -15.08 0.94 -7.11
CA GLY A 2 -16.44 1.24 -6.60
C GLY A 2 -16.39 2.13 -5.36
N ASN A 3 -17.47 2.86 -5.07
CA ASN A 3 -17.57 3.62 -3.82
C ASN A 3 -17.60 2.64 -2.65
N VAL A 4 -16.79 2.83 -1.61
CA VAL A 4 -16.71 1.94 -0.44
C VAL A 4 -18.10 1.68 0.14
N ASP A 5 -18.95 2.70 0.23
CA ASP A 5 -20.30 2.60 0.80
C ASP A 5 -21.29 1.80 -0.08
N SER A 6 -20.91 1.52 -1.33
CA SER A 6 -21.70 0.72 -2.29
C SER A 6 -21.27 -0.75 -2.36
N LEU A 7 -20.20 -1.14 -1.67
CA LEU A 7 -19.68 -2.50 -1.73
C LEU A 7 -20.47 -3.44 -0.79
N PRO A 8 -20.84 -4.65 -1.23
CA PRO A 8 -21.51 -5.63 -0.37
C PRO A 8 -20.70 -5.94 0.90
N SER A 9 -21.38 -6.38 1.97
CA SER A 9 -20.75 -6.65 3.27
C SER A 9 -19.65 -7.73 3.24
N ASN A 10 -19.68 -8.62 2.24
CA ASN A 10 -18.65 -9.63 2.00
C ASN A 10 -17.41 -9.10 1.24
N GLN A 11 -17.40 -7.82 0.85
CA GLN A 11 -16.25 -7.16 0.25
C GLN A 11 -15.50 -6.33 1.29
N PHE A 12 -14.24 -6.72 1.52
CA PHE A 12 -13.36 -6.12 2.52
C PHE A 12 -12.39 -5.08 1.94
N ASN A 13 -12.58 -4.68 0.68
CA ASN A 13 -11.82 -3.59 0.08
C ASN A 13 -12.34 -2.25 0.64
N VAL A 14 -11.47 -1.54 1.34
CA VAL A 14 -11.74 -0.22 1.93
C VAL A 14 -10.86 0.88 1.33
N ALA A 15 -10.22 0.59 0.19
CA ALA A 15 -9.38 1.57 -0.51
C ALA A 15 -10.24 2.68 -1.10
N GLU A 16 -9.79 3.92 -0.89
CA GLU A 16 -10.45 5.14 -1.35
C GLU A 16 -9.54 5.92 -2.28
N SER A 17 -10.12 6.57 -3.29
CA SER A 17 -9.36 7.48 -4.16
C SER A 17 -8.92 8.70 -3.37
N GLY A 18 -7.67 9.15 -3.56
CA GLY A 18 -7.13 10.25 -2.77
C GLY A 18 -6.75 9.87 -1.33
N ALA A 19 -6.79 8.59 -0.97
CA ALA A 19 -6.40 8.17 0.37
C ALA A 19 -4.88 8.33 0.60
N GLU A 20 -4.55 8.99 1.70
CA GLU A 20 -3.18 9.18 2.18
C GLU A 20 -2.95 8.37 3.46
N THR A 21 -1.69 8.22 3.85
CA THR A 21 -1.29 7.53 5.09
C THR A 21 -1.95 8.09 6.35
N ASP A 22 -2.31 9.38 6.35
CA ASP A 22 -3.07 10.03 7.42
C ASP A 22 -4.46 9.43 7.65
N GLY A 23 -5.13 8.97 6.58
CA GLY A 23 -6.47 8.39 6.63
C GLY A 23 -6.51 6.90 6.97
N MET A 24 -5.34 6.25 7.05
CA MET A 24 -5.23 4.81 7.31
C MET A 24 -5.91 4.33 8.61
N PRO A 25 -5.90 5.09 9.72
CA PRO A 25 -6.60 4.68 10.94
C PRO A 25 -8.09 4.47 10.74
N ASP A 26 -8.72 5.30 9.91
CA ASP A 26 -10.17 5.21 9.70
C ASP A 26 -10.52 4.09 8.72
N GLN A 27 -9.72 3.88 7.67
CA GLN A 27 -9.86 2.68 6.83
C GLN A 27 -9.68 1.39 7.63
N ALA A 28 -8.72 1.34 8.56
CA ALA A 28 -8.51 0.20 9.44
C ALA A 28 -9.74 -0.08 10.32
N LYS A 29 -10.35 0.96 10.92
CA LYS A 29 -11.58 0.82 11.70
C LYS A 29 -12.75 0.33 10.85
N ARG A 30 -12.92 0.87 9.63
CA ARG A 30 -13.95 0.44 8.69
C ARG A 30 -13.81 -1.04 8.34
N LEU A 31 -12.59 -1.49 8.03
CA LEU A 31 -12.32 -2.91 7.74
C LEU A 31 -12.66 -3.81 8.94
N ILE A 32 -12.27 -3.43 10.16
CA ILE A 32 -12.61 -4.18 11.37
C ILE A 32 -14.12 -4.27 11.55
N GLY A 33 -14.85 -3.17 11.30
CA GLY A 33 -16.31 -3.14 11.34
C GLY A 33 -16.91 -4.17 10.39
N ARG A 34 -16.52 -4.14 9.11
CA ARG A 34 -17.00 -5.09 8.09
C ARG A 34 -16.70 -6.54 8.43
N LEU A 35 -15.49 -6.82 8.93
CA LEU A 35 -15.10 -8.19 9.32
C LEU A 35 -15.94 -8.71 10.48
N LYS A 36 -16.26 -7.86 11.46
CA LYS A 36 -17.09 -8.24 12.63
C LYS A 36 -18.58 -8.32 12.30
N GLU A 37 -19.03 -7.61 11.28
CA GLU A 37 -20.41 -7.72 10.78
C GLU A 37 -20.60 -9.03 10.00
N TYR A 38 -19.60 -9.42 9.20
CA TYR A 38 -19.68 -10.61 8.36
C TYR A 38 -19.33 -11.92 9.09
N TYR A 39 -18.35 -11.90 10.00
CA TYR A 39 -17.90 -13.08 10.74
C TYR A 39 -18.23 -12.99 12.23
N THR A 40 -18.60 -14.12 12.83
CA THR A 40 -18.70 -14.21 14.30
C THR A 40 -17.32 -14.15 14.95
N THR A 41 -17.31 -13.88 16.26
CA THR A 41 -16.06 -13.85 17.04
C THR A 41 -15.32 -15.18 17.00
N GLU A 42 -16.05 -16.29 17.00
CA GLU A 42 -15.52 -17.66 16.93
C GLU A 42 -14.90 -17.92 15.56
N GLN A 43 -15.60 -17.55 14.48
CA GLN A 43 -15.09 -17.69 13.11
C GLN A 43 -13.80 -16.90 12.89
N LEU A 44 -13.70 -15.68 13.43
CA LEU A 44 -12.49 -14.87 13.34
C LEU A 44 -11.29 -15.53 14.05
N LYS A 45 -11.50 -16.18 15.21
CA LYS A 45 -10.42 -16.87 15.95
C LYS A 45 -9.82 -18.04 15.17
N GLU A 46 -10.59 -18.68 14.30
CA GLU A 46 -10.14 -19.82 13.53
C GLU A 46 -9.41 -19.42 12.24
N LYS A 47 -9.74 -18.26 11.67
CA LYS A 47 -9.26 -17.82 10.35
C LYS A 47 -8.00 -16.96 10.42
N TRP A 48 -7.07 -17.21 9.50
CA TRP A 48 -6.00 -16.27 9.18
C TRP A 48 -6.49 -15.26 8.15
N ILE A 49 -6.27 -13.97 8.43
CA ILE A 49 -6.57 -12.89 7.49
C ILE A 49 -5.24 -12.42 6.90
N MET A 50 -5.12 -12.49 5.58
CA MET A 50 -4.06 -11.81 4.83
C MET A 50 -4.60 -10.44 4.40
N LEU A 51 -3.92 -9.37 4.82
CA LEU A 51 -4.29 -7.99 4.54
C LEU A 51 -3.21 -7.30 3.72
N PHE A 52 -3.57 -6.84 2.53
CA PHE A 52 -2.73 -5.95 1.74
C PHE A 52 -3.03 -4.49 2.10
N ILE A 53 -2.01 -3.76 2.51
CA ILE A 53 -2.06 -2.31 2.73
C ILE A 53 -1.18 -1.67 1.67
N THR A 54 -1.79 -1.10 0.63
CA THR A 54 -1.09 -0.40 -0.45
C THR A 54 -1.21 1.10 -0.22
N VAL A 55 -0.10 1.80 -0.01
CA VAL A 55 -0.10 3.21 0.39
C VAL A 55 0.94 4.03 -0.35
N GLY A 56 0.74 5.35 -0.33
CA GLY A 56 1.75 6.32 -0.72
C GLY A 56 1.69 6.77 -2.16
N THR A 57 0.79 6.25 -3.01
CA THR A 57 0.66 6.75 -4.38
C THR A 57 0.32 8.24 -4.38
N GLU A 58 -0.63 8.68 -3.55
CA GLU A 58 -1.05 10.08 -3.47
C GLU A 58 0.08 10.98 -2.94
N GLU A 59 0.64 10.65 -1.77
CA GLU A 59 1.75 11.44 -1.20
C GLU A 59 2.97 11.46 -2.12
N PHE A 60 3.35 10.31 -2.68
CA PHE A 60 4.54 10.18 -3.51
C PHE A 60 4.37 10.86 -4.87
N CYS A 61 3.23 10.65 -5.55
CA CYS A 61 2.98 11.16 -6.91
C CYS A 61 2.56 12.63 -6.92
N ALA A 62 1.57 12.98 -6.10
CA ALA A 62 0.93 14.29 -6.13
C ALA A 62 1.65 15.34 -5.27
N LYS A 63 2.26 14.93 -4.14
CA LYS A 63 2.86 15.86 -3.17
C LYS A 63 4.38 15.75 -3.00
N CYS A 64 4.98 14.64 -3.41
CA CYS A 64 6.36 14.27 -3.08
C CYS A 64 6.64 14.20 -1.56
N ASP A 65 5.63 13.83 -0.77
CA ASP A 65 5.71 13.83 0.68
C ASP A 65 6.19 12.48 1.24
N PRO A 66 6.84 12.49 2.43
CA PRO A 66 7.14 11.28 3.17
C PRO A 66 5.85 10.64 3.76
N PRO A 67 5.89 9.35 4.15
CA PRO A 67 4.74 8.71 4.80
C PRO A 67 4.50 9.24 6.21
N ASN A 68 3.23 9.31 6.63
CA ASN A 68 2.89 9.40 8.05
C ASN A 68 3.00 8.03 8.73
N ILE A 69 4.19 7.76 9.27
CA ILE A 69 4.47 6.52 9.99
C ILE A 69 3.70 6.42 11.31
N GLY A 70 3.34 7.55 11.92
CA GLY A 70 2.50 7.55 13.12
C GLY A 70 1.12 6.94 12.83
N ALA A 71 0.48 7.40 11.77
CA ALA A 71 -0.83 6.91 11.33
C ALA A 71 -0.77 5.44 10.89
N LEU A 72 0.24 5.05 10.09
CA LEU A 72 0.45 3.64 9.70
C LEU A 72 0.66 2.72 10.91
N ARG A 73 1.53 3.11 11.84
CA ARG A 73 1.77 2.35 13.08
C ARG A 73 0.50 2.20 13.88
N HIS A 74 -0.25 3.28 14.09
CA HIS A 74 -1.50 3.25 14.83
C HIS A 74 -2.54 2.32 14.17
N SER A 75 -2.63 2.34 12.84
CA SER A 75 -3.53 1.51 12.06
C SER A 75 -3.22 0.02 12.22
N ILE A 76 -1.95 -0.36 12.03
CA ILE A 76 -1.50 -1.75 12.17
C ILE A 76 -1.67 -2.23 13.63
N GLN A 77 -1.38 -1.40 14.63
CA GLN A 77 -1.64 -1.73 16.03
C GLN A 77 -3.13 -1.97 16.30
N THR A 78 -4.01 -1.16 15.71
CA THR A 78 -5.46 -1.27 15.86
C THR A 78 -5.98 -2.57 15.24
N LEU A 79 -5.50 -2.91 14.04
CA LEU A 79 -5.82 -4.17 13.36
C LEU A 79 -5.35 -5.38 14.17
N ARG A 80 -4.09 -5.38 14.61
CA ARG A 80 -3.49 -6.45 15.43
C ARG A 80 -4.23 -6.67 16.75
N ARG A 81 -4.74 -5.61 17.38
CA ARG A 81 -5.52 -5.73 18.63
C ARG A 81 -6.93 -6.27 18.40
N SER A 82 -7.48 -6.04 17.20
CA SER A 82 -8.88 -6.37 16.89
C SER A 82 -9.05 -7.71 16.19
N LEU A 83 -8.01 -8.21 15.53
CA LEU A 83 -8.03 -9.46 14.77
C LEU A 83 -7.07 -10.47 15.39
N PRO A 84 -7.51 -11.73 15.59
CA PRO A 84 -6.73 -12.72 16.35
C PRO A 84 -5.54 -13.29 15.57
N LYS A 85 -5.68 -13.45 14.25
CA LYS A 85 -4.67 -14.01 13.34
C LYS A 85 -4.57 -13.16 12.08
N LEU A 86 -3.46 -12.45 11.91
CA LEU A 86 -3.33 -11.43 10.88
C LEU A 86 -1.92 -11.46 10.27
N PHE A 87 -1.86 -11.55 8.95
CA PHE A 87 -0.65 -11.35 8.17
C PHE A 87 -0.82 -10.10 7.31
N VAL A 88 0.00 -9.08 7.55
CA VAL A 88 -0.06 -7.81 6.83
C VAL A 88 1.06 -7.75 5.80
N VAL A 89 0.70 -7.46 4.55
CA VAL A 89 1.63 -7.09 3.48
C VAL A 89 1.50 -5.60 3.25
N LEU A 90 2.49 -4.83 3.69
CA LEU A 90 2.55 -3.39 3.53
C LEU A 90 3.33 -3.04 2.27
N VAL A 91 2.66 -2.45 1.28
CA VAL A 91 3.23 -2.08 -0.01
C VAL A 91 3.34 -0.56 -0.06
N GLY A 92 4.56 -0.06 -0.25
CA GLY A 92 4.82 1.36 -0.44
C GLY A 92 4.57 1.84 -1.87
N PRO A 93 4.99 3.07 -2.20
CA PRO A 93 4.87 3.63 -3.53
C PRO A 93 5.50 2.72 -4.58
N ILE A 94 4.75 2.47 -5.66
CA ILE A 94 5.16 1.58 -6.73
C ILE A 94 6.26 2.25 -7.56
N HIS A 95 7.29 1.49 -7.89
CA HIS A 95 8.30 1.89 -8.86
C HIS A 95 8.07 1.10 -10.16
N VAL A 96 7.40 1.72 -11.12
CA VAL A 96 7.17 1.08 -12.42
C VAL A 96 8.37 1.41 -13.31
N ALA A 97 9.07 0.40 -13.81
CA ALA A 97 10.25 0.58 -14.65
C ALA A 97 10.27 -0.43 -15.81
N ARG A 98 11.03 -0.15 -16.87
CA ARG A 98 11.26 -1.15 -17.90
C ARG A 98 12.24 -2.20 -17.40
N SER A 99 12.07 -3.45 -17.83
CA SER A 99 13.01 -4.52 -17.47
C SER A 99 14.43 -4.25 -17.98
N SER A 100 14.61 -3.55 -19.11
CA SER A 100 15.92 -3.06 -19.56
C SER A 100 16.49 -1.89 -18.76
N GLU A 101 15.63 -1.10 -18.10
CA GLU A 101 16.00 0.20 -17.53
C GLU A 101 15.27 0.42 -16.19
N LEU A 102 15.76 -0.30 -15.17
CA LEU A 102 15.19 -0.31 -13.82
C LEU A 102 15.48 0.96 -13.00
N THR A 103 16.10 1.96 -13.62
CA THR A 103 16.43 3.26 -13.02
C THR A 103 15.35 4.30 -13.34
N LEU A 104 14.67 4.19 -14.49
CA LEU A 104 13.64 5.12 -14.92
C LEU A 104 12.29 4.77 -14.29
N ASN A 105 11.78 5.64 -13.41
CA ASN A 105 10.42 5.50 -12.90
C ASN A 105 9.40 6.08 -13.90
N LEU A 106 8.62 5.20 -14.51
CA LEU A 106 7.63 5.52 -15.54
C LEU A 106 6.43 6.31 -15.01
N LEU A 107 6.23 6.33 -13.69
CA LEU A 107 5.26 7.20 -13.04
C LEU A 107 5.71 8.65 -12.96
N LYS A 108 7.03 8.92 -12.92
CA LYS A 108 7.58 10.27 -12.71
C LYS A 108 6.96 11.33 -13.65
N PRO A 109 6.94 11.16 -14.99
CA PRO A 109 6.40 12.18 -15.89
C PRO A 109 4.86 12.34 -15.79
N ARG A 110 4.15 11.35 -15.24
CA ARG A 110 2.67 11.35 -15.12
C ARG A 110 2.18 11.97 -13.81
N CYS A 111 3.08 12.32 -12.92
CA CYS A 111 2.79 12.70 -11.56
C CYS A 111 2.94 14.23 -11.35
N PRO A 112 1.93 14.91 -10.76
CA PRO A 112 1.94 16.37 -10.63
C PRO A 112 3.16 16.96 -9.90
N CYS A 113 3.67 16.28 -8.87
CA CYS A 113 4.86 16.70 -8.17
C CYS A 113 6.13 16.02 -8.70
N LEU A 114 6.11 14.69 -8.92
CA LEU A 114 7.32 13.97 -9.33
C LEU A 114 7.89 14.44 -10.68
N SER A 115 7.04 14.93 -11.58
CA SER A 115 7.48 15.49 -12.87
C SER A 115 8.37 16.74 -12.71
N LYS A 116 8.28 17.43 -11.57
CA LYS A 116 8.98 18.69 -11.28
C LYS A 116 10.26 18.51 -10.48
N ILE A 117 10.50 17.34 -9.89
CA ILE A 117 11.69 17.09 -9.06
C ILE A 117 12.82 16.42 -9.87
N THR A 118 14.05 16.66 -9.42
CA THR A 118 15.25 16.01 -9.95
C THR A 118 15.30 14.52 -9.62
N ASP A 119 16.09 13.74 -10.36
CA ASP A 119 16.27 12.31 -10.06
C ASP A 119 16.94 12.07 -8.70
N SER A 120 17.80 12.99 -8.26
CA SER A 120 18.39 12.95 -6.92
C SER A 120 17.33 13.12 -5.83
N GLN A 121 16.41 14.08 -6.00
CA GLN A 121 15.30 14.28 -5.06
C GLN A 121 14.34 13.07 -5.05
N LEU A 122 14.04 12.50 -6.22
CA LEU A 122 13.25 11.28 -6.33
C LEU A 122 13.93 10.11 -5.60
N ALA A 123 15.23 9.90 -5.80
CA ALA A 123 15.99 8.85 -5.13
C ALA A 123 16.00 9.05 -3.60
N ASN A 124 16.12 10.29 -3.12
CA ASN A 124 16.03 10.62 -1.71
C ASN A 124 14.63 10.30 -1.15
N LEU A 125 13.56 10.71 -1.84
CA LEU A 125 12.18 10.42 -1.43
C LEU A 125 11.93 8.90 -1.36
N GLN A 126 12.37 8.14 -2.37
CA GLN A 126 12.31 6.68 -2.36
C GLN A 126 13.07 6.08 -1.17
N GLN A 127 14.22 6.64 -0.81
CA GLN A 127 15.00 6.18 0.34
C GLN A 127 14.28 6.48 1.65
N ILE A 128 13.62 7.63 1.78
CA ILE A 128 12.80 7.99 2.95
C ILE A 128 11.68 6.97 3.12
N TRP A 129 10.88 6.74 2.07
CA TRP A 129 9.80 5.74 2.08
C TRP A 129 10.32 4.34 2.44
N ARG A 130 11.44 3.93 1.82
CA ARG A 130 12.04 2.62 2.09
C ARG A 130 12.45 2.46 3.54
N LYS A 131 13.20 3.42 4.08
CA LYS A 131 13.66 3.41 5.48
C LYS A 131 12.46 3.35 6.43
N ALA A 132 11.44 4.16 6.15
CA ALA A 132 10.27 4.28 6.99
C ALA A 132 9.48 2.96 7.08
N LEU A 133 9.23 2.27 5.95
CA LEU A 133 8.50 1.01 5.95
C LEU A 133 9.32 -0.16 6.52
N THR A 134 10.63 -0.21 6.23
CA THR A 134 11.52 -1.24 6.82
C THR A 134 11.68 -1.07 8.33
N GLN A 135 11.76 0.17 8.82
CA GLN A 135 11.77 0.44 10.26
C GLN A 135 10.46 -0.02 10.92
N LEU A 136 9.32 0.26 10.28
CA LEU A 136 8.02 -0.18 10.79
C LEU A 136 7.92 -1.71 10.83
N GLU A 137 8.37 -2.41 9.79
CA GLU A 137 8.47 -3.87 9.77
C GLU A 137 9.31 -4.40 10.94
N ALA A 138 10.52 -3.86 11.13
CA ALA A 138 11.42 -4.25 12.21
C ALA A 138 10.78 -4.04 13.61
N GLU A 139 10.12 -2.90 13.83
CA GLU A 139 9.42 -2.59 15.09
C GLU A 139 8.37 -3.64 15.49
N PHE A 140 7.72 -4.26 14.50
CA PHE A 140 6.73 -5.30 14.72
C PHE A 140 7.34 -6.70 14.75
N TYR A 141 8.42 -6.93 14.00
CA TYR A 141 9.18 -8.17 14.03
C TYR A 141 9.82 -8.42 15.41
N GLU A 142 10.44 -7.40 16.02
CA GLU A 142 11.03 -7.53 17.37
C GLU A 142 9.98 -7.91 18.43
N LYS A 143 8.73 -7.52 18.20
CA LYS A 143 7.60 -7.84 19.08
C LYS A 143 6.98 -9.20 18.75
N ASN A 144 7.38 -9.86 17.67
CA ASN A 144 6.74 -11.07 17.16
C ASN A 144 6.85 -12.26 18.11
N ASN A 145 7.94 -12.35 18.89
CA ASN A 145 8.07 -13.35 19.97
C ASN A 145 6.93 -13.26 21.02
N LYS A 146 6.26 -12.11 21.13
CA LYS A 146 5.11 -11.90 22.01
C LYS A 146 3.77 -12.18 21.32
N TYR A 147 3.73 -12.28 19.99
CA TYR A 147 2.49 -12.38 19.20
C TYR A 147 2.64 -13.33 18.00
N PRO A 148 2.64 -14.66 18.20
CA PRO A 148 2.89 -15.64 17.13
C PRO A 148 1.81 -15.65 16.04
N THR A 149 0.67 -15.00 16.27
CA THR A 149 -0.45 -14.90 15.33
C THR A 149 -0.47 -13.59 14.54
N PHE A 150 0.62 -12.82 14.56
CA PHE A 150 0.75 -11.58 13.81
C PHE A 150 2.07 -11.52 13.06
N SER A 151 2.05 -11.11 11.79
CA SER A 151 3.28 -10.79 11.06
C SER A 151 3.03 -9.63 10.09
N LEU A 152 4.07 -8.83 9.87
CA LEU A 152 4.09 -7.69 8.97
C LEU A 152 5.28 -7.87 8.02
N LEU A 153 5.02 -7.84 6.72
CA LEU A 153 6.02 -7.84 5.66
C LEU A 153 5.93 -6.51 4.91
N ALA A 154 7.03 -5.75 4.81
CA ALA A 154 7.04 -4.52 4.04
C ALA A 154 7.70 -4.70 2.66
N LEU A 155 6.90 -4.55 1.61
CA LEU A 155 7.37 -4.42 0.23
C LEU A 155 7.75 -2.95 -0.04
N SER A 156 8.90 -2.56 0.51
CA SER A 156 9.42 -1.19 0.46
C SER A 156 10.04 -0.79 -0.89
N LYS A 157 10.16 -1.75 -1.82
CA LYS A 157 10.69 -1.56 -3.17
C LYS A 157 10.00 -2.51 -4.14
N LEU A 158 8.73 -2.25 -4.42
CA LEU A 158 8.02 -2.98 -5.46
C LEU A 158 8.40 -2.41 -6.83
N LYS A 159 9.16 -3.20 -7.61
CA LYS A 159 9.50 -2.88 -8.99
C LYS A 159 8.60 -3.68 -9.92
N ILE A 160 7.78 -2.98 -10.71
CA ILE A 160 7.03 -3.61 -11.80
C ILE A 160 7.89 -3.47 -13.05
N GLY A 161 8.50 -4.58 -13.48
CA GLY A 161 9.32 -4.66 -14.68
C GLY A 161 8.46 -4.94 -15.90
N ILE A 162 8.47 -4.02 -16.86
CA ILE A 162 7.73 -4.19 -18.13
C ILE A 162 8.66 -4.82 -19.16
N ASP A 163 8.20 -5.87 -19.85
CA ASP A 163 8.89 -6.38 -21.03
C ASP A 163 9.09 -5.23 -22.04
N ASN A 164 10.30 -5.10 -22.57
CA ASN A 164 10.66 -4.05 -23.52
C ASN A 164 9.79 -4.06 -24.79
N ARG A 165 9.13 -5.18 -25.06
CA ARG A 165 8.21 -5.34 -26.20
C ARG A 165 6.81 -4.77 -25.95
N GLN A 166 6.45 -4.45 -24.72
CA GLN A 166 5.12 -3.90 -24.40
C GLN A 166 5.14 -2.36 -24.33
N PRO A 167 4.19 -1.68 -24.99
CA PRO A 167 4.02 -0.24 -24.85
C PRO A 167 3.67 0.14 -23.41
N LEU A 168 4.28 1.21 -22.91
CA LEU A 168 4.03 1.74 -21.56
C LEU A 168 2.58 2.17 -21.38
N GLU A 169 1.98 2.63 -22.46
CA GLU A 169 0.60 3.07 -22.57
C GLU A 169 -0.40 1.93 -22.31
N GLN A 170 0.04 0.67 -22.36
CA GLN A 170 -0.81 -0.49 -22.05
C GLN A 170 -0.93 -0.79 -20.55
N LEU A 171 -0.14 -0.16 -19.68
CA LEU A 171 -0.28 -0.37 -18.22
C LEU A 171 -0.95 0.79 -17.50
N PHE A 172 -0.97 1.97 -18.12
CA PHE A 172 -1.54 3.19 -17.54
C PHE A 172 -2.83 3.58 -18.25
N LEU A 173 -3.65 4.38 -17.56
CA LEU A 173 -4.67 5.19 -18.23
C LEU A 173 -3.97 6.37 -18.91
N SER A 174 -4.33 6.69 -20.16
CA SER A 174 -3.56 7.59 -21.03
C SER A 174 -3.24 8.97 -20.42
N GLU A 175 -4.13 9.52 -19.60
CA GLU A 175 -3.99 10.86 -19.00
C GLU A 175 -3.77 10.86 -17.47
N PHE A 176 -3.76 9.68 -16.84
CA PHE A 176 -3.73 9.59 -15.37
C PHE A 176 -2.52 8.78 -14.88
N PRO A 177 -1.96 9.12 -13.70
CA PRO A 177 -0.93 8.30 -13.04
C PRO A 177 -1.51 7.00 -12.43
N LEU A 178 -2.55 6.45 -13.05
CA LEU A 178 -3.29 5.28 -12.58
C LEU A 178 -3.01 4.09 -13.49
N LEU A 179 -2.77 2.94 -12.87
CA LEU A 179 -2.67 1.68 -13.58
C LEU A 179 -4.05 1.29 -14.14
N ASN A 180 -4.07 0.81 -15.38
CA ASN A 180 -5.26 0.22 -15.97
C ASN A 180 -5.43 -1.23 -15.49
N ARG A 181 -6.42 -1.96 -16.04
CA ARG A 181 -6.68 -3.35 -15.63
C ARG A 181 -5.45 -4.26 -15.77
N GLN A 182 -4.71 -4.14 -16.87
CA GLN A 182 -3.50 -4.93 -17.10
C GLN A 182 -2.40 -4.58 -16.11
N GLY A 183 -2.20 -3.27 -15.84
CA GLY A 183 -1.24 -2.82 -14.83
C GLY A 183 -1.53 -3.31 -13.42
N ASN A 184 -2.80 -3.47 -13.04
CA ASN A 184 -3.19 -4.00 -11.73
C ASN A 184 -3.15 -5.54 -11.64
N CYS A 185 -2.91 -6.25 -12.75
CA CYS A 185 -2.80 -7.71 -12.77
C CYS A 185 -1.35 -8.22 -12.57
N PHE A 186 -0.35 -7.33 -12.56
CA PHE A 186 1.06 -7.66 -12.37
C PHE A 186 1.53 -7.42 -10.93
#